data_AF-A0A291MZZ1-F1
#
_entry.id   AF-A0A291MZZ1-F1
#
_cell.length_a   1.000
_cell.length_b   1.000
_cell.length_c   1.000
_cell.angle_alpha   90.00
_cell.angle_beta   90.00
_cell.angle_gamma   90.00
#
_symmetry.space_group_name_H-M   'P 1'
#
loop_
_entity.id
_entity.type
_entity.pdbx_description
1 polymer ?
#
loop_
_entity_poly.entity_id
_entity_poly.type
_entity_poly.pdbx_seq_one_letter_code
_entity_poly.pdbx_strand_id
1 'polypeptide(L)' 'MPDRDGRFEVIVSQQRPKDWKGDRHFLYSEAGDIMIRQFAYDRGIEIEAYFAIERLDRAPLRSRLTSQEIARG' A
#
# COMPACT_ATOMS: atom_id res chain seq x y z
N MET A 1 -13.07 -2.82 7.95
CA MET A 1 -13.18 -2.34 9.36
C MET A 1 -12.05 -2.98 10.15
N PRO A 2 -11.37 -2.23 11.04
CA PRO A 2 -10.26 -2.78 11.82
C PRO A 2 -10.74 -3.90 12.76
N ASP A 3 -9.82 -4.80 13.10
CA ASP A 3 -10.05 -5.85 14.10
C ASP A 3 -10.05 -5.30 15.54
N ARG A 4 -10.12 -6.21 16.52
CA ARG A 4 -10.17 -5.85 17.95
C ARG A 4 -8.89 -5.17 18.45
N ASP A 5 -7.76 -5.38 17.76
CA ASP A 5 -6.47 -4.80 18.09
C ASP A 5 -6.22 -3.50 17.29
N GLY A 6 -7.23 -3.02 16.55
CA GLY A 6 -7.12 -1.83 15.72
C GLY A 6 -6.34 -2.05 14.42
N ARG A 7 -6.01 -3.31 14.08
CA ARG A 7 -5.27 -3.63 12.85
C ARG A 7 -6.22 -3.76 11.69
N PHE A 8 -5.72 -3.47 10.50
CA PHE A 8 -6.46 -3.72 9.27
C PHE A 8 -5.50 -4.16 8.17
N GLU A 9 -6.05 -4.85 7.19
CA GLU A 9 -5.33 -5.28 6.00
C GLU A 9 -6.22 -5.01 4.78
N VAL A 10 -5.62 -4.45 3.73
CA VAL A 10 -6.30 -4.16 2.48
C VAL A 10 -5.43 -4.59 1.32
N ILE A 11 -6.05 -5.27 0.35
CA ILE A 11 -5.37 -5.63 -0.88
C ILE A 11 -5.73 -4.64 -1.98
N VAL A 12 -4.72 -4.17 -2.70
CA VAL A 12 -4.90 -3.36 -3.92
C VAL A 12 -4.45 -4.22 -5.10
N SER A 13 -5.38 -4.65 -5.94
CA SER A 13 -5.09 -5.59 -7.03
C SER A 13 -6.09 -5.49 -8.18
N GLN A 14 -5.68 -5.85 -9.40
CA GLN A 14 -6.62 -5.98 -10.53
C GLN A 14 -7.64 -7.09 -10.27
N GLN A 15 -7.17 -8.27 -9.90
CA GLN A 15 -7.98 -9.45 -9.63
C GLN A 15 -8.00 -9.76 -8.13
N ARG A 16 -9.12 -10.26 -7.61
CA ARG A 16 -9.19 -10.71 -6.21
C ARG A 16 -8.25 -11.93 -6.04
N PRO A 17 -7.27 -11.89 -5.11
CA PRO A 17 -6.42 -13.04 -4.85
C PRO A 17 -7.23 -14.24 -4.36
N LYS A 18 -6.70 -15.43 -4.63
CA LYS A 18 -7.30 -16.68 -4.16
C LYS A 18 -7.40 -16.64 -2.63
N ASP A 19 -8.54 -17.08 -2.10
CA ASP A 19 -8.81 -17.21 -0.67
C ASP A 19 -8.86 -15.89 0.14
N TRP A 20 -8.63 -14.72 -0.47
CA TRP A 20 -8.80 -13.42 0.20
C TRP A 20 -10.27 -13.09 0.47
N LYS A 21 -10.61 -12.86 1.75
CA LYS A 21 -11.96 -12.50 2.20
C LYS A 21 -12.08 -11.08 2.73
N GLY A 22 -10.97 -10.38 2.92
CA GLY A 22 -10.92 -9.02 3.47
C GLY A 22 -11.19 -7.92 2.44
N ASP A 23 -10.88 -6.69 2.86
CA ASP A 23 -11.07 -5.49 2.06
C ASP A 23 -10.16 -5.51 0.82
N ARG A 24 -10.71 -5.09 -0.33
CA ARG A 24 -9.96 -5.04 -1.58
C ARG A 24 -10.34 -3.81 -2.39
N HIS A 25 -9.33 -3.06 -2.83
CA HIS A 25 -9.48 -2.02 -3.85
C HIS A 25 -8.97 -2.50 -5.20
N PHE A 26 -9.62 -2.06 -6.27
CA PHE A 26 -9.17 -2.34 -7.62
C PHE A 26 -7.93 -1.50 -7.95
N LEU A 27 -6.90 -2.16 -8.49
CA LEU A 27 -5.70 -1.49 -9.00
C LEU A 27 -5.79 -1.38 -10.52
N TYR A 28 -5.74 -0.17 -11.06
CA TYR A 28 -5.58 0.02 -12.49
C TYR A 28 -4.16 -0.33 -12.93
N SER A 29 -3.98 -0.86 -14.14
CA SER A 29 -2.66 -1.26 -14.67
C SER A 29 -1.68 -0.10 -14.79
N GLU A 30 -2.22 1.09 -15.01
CA GLU A 30 -1.50 2.34 -15.25
C GLU A 30 -1.24 3.14 -13.96
N ALA A 31 -1.72 2.66 -12.80
CA ALA A 31 -1.51 3.35 -11.54
C ALA A 31 -0.06 3.25 -11.09
N GLY A 32 0.57 4.39 -10.80
CA GLY A 32 1.94 4.48 -10.28
C GLY A 32 2.03 4.69 -8.76
N ASP A 33 0.95 5.16 -8.14
CA ASP A 33 0.98 5.69 -6.77
C ASP A 33 -0.18 5.17 -5.93
N ILE A 34 0.06 5.07 -4.62
CA ILE A 34 -0.97 4.85 -3.61
C ILE A 34 -1.02 6.09 -2.72
N MET A 35 -2.15 6.78 -2.71
CA MET A 35 -2.36 7.95 -1.85
C MET A 35 -3.12 7.54 -0.57
N ILE A 36 -2.49 7.72 0.59
CA ILE A 36 -3.12 7.53 1.91
C ILE A 36 -3.46 8.91 2.47
N ARG A 37 -4.71 9.11 2.88
CA ARG A 37 -5.15 10.33 3.58
C ARG A 37 -5.43 10.02 5.04
N GLN A 38 -4.71 10.69 5.93
CA GLN A 38 -4.94 10.64 7.37
C GLN A 38 -5.52 11.98 7.81
N PHE A 39 -6.59 11.93 8.60
CA PHE A 39 -7.17 13.09 9.24
C PHE A 39 -6.98 12.94 10.74
N ALA A 40 -6.36 13.94 11.36
CA ALA A 40 -6.15 13.99 12.80
C ALA A 40 -6.74 15.29 13.34
N TYR A 41 -7.58 15.20 14.38
CA TYR A 41 -8.25 16.35 14.98
C TYR A 41 -7.42 16.93 16.13
N ASP A 42 -6.80 16.07 16.95
CA ASP A 42 -5.85 16.44 18.01
C ASP A 42 -4.55 15.63 17.90
N ARG A 43 -3.55 16.23 17.25
CA ARG A 43 -2.25 15.62 17.02
C ARG A 43 -1.41 15.41 18.30
N GLY A 44 -1.83 15.95 19.45
CA GLY A 44 -1.15 15.77 20.73
C GLY A 44 -1.61 14.53 21.51
N ILE A 45 -2.75 13.95 21.13
CA ILE A 45 -3.40 12.83 21.82
C ILE A 45 -3.56 11.61 20.89
N GLU A 46 -3.74 11.84 19.60
CA GLU A 46 -4.04 10.79 18.65
C GLU A 46 -2.81 9.92 18.32
N ILE A 47 -3.04 8.60 18.23
CA ILE A 47 -2.03 7.63 17.81
C ILE A 47 -1.90 7.70 16.29
N GLU A 48 -0.71 8.04 15.81
CA GLU A 48 -0.40 7.97 14.38
C GLU A 48 -0.54 6.52 13.87
N ALA A 49 -1.15 6.38 12.70
CA ALA A 49 -1.26 5.07 12.07
C ALA A 49 0.08 4.69 11.40
N TYR A 50 0.48 3.43 11.61
CA TYR A 50 1.66 2.85 10.98
C TYR A 50 1.21 1.94 9.84
N PHE A 51 1.81 2.13 8.66
CA PHE A 51 1.50 1.35 7.48
C PHE A 51 2.75 0.66 6.96
N ALA A 52 2.62 -0.62 6.61
CA ALA A 52 3.56 -1.33 5.76
C ALA A 52 2.89 -1.59 4.42
N ILE A 53 3.64 -1.40 3.33
CA ILE A 53 3.19 -1.73 1.98
C ILE A 53 4.12 -2.80 1.43
N GLU A 54 3.55 -3.96 1.12
CA GLU A 54 4.29 -5.14 0.68
C GLU A 54 3.67 -5.71 -0.60
N ARG A 55 4.50 -6.35 -1.43
CA ARG A 55 4.01 -7.07 -2.61
C ARG A 55 3.44 -8.42 -2.19
N LEU A 56 2.31 -8.80 -2.78
CA LEU A 56 1.70 -10.13 -2.55
C LEU A 56 2.51 -11.27 -3.17
N ASP A 57 3.29 -10.96 -4.21
CA ASP A 57 4.19 -11.88 -4.89
C ASP A 57 5.66 -11.59 -4.52
N ARG A 58 6.55 -12.50 -4.92
CA ARG A 58 7.98 -12.33 -4.70
C ARG A 58 8.47 -11.08 -5.42
N ALA A 59 9.01 -10.12 -4.66
CA ALA A 59 9.67 -8.95 -5.22
C ALA A 59 10.78 -9.38 -6.19
N PRO A 60 10.82 -8.87 -7.43
CA PRO A 60 12.00 -9.03 -8.26
C PRO A 60 13.20 -8.37 -7.57
N LEU A 61 14.40 -8.90 -7.83
CA LEU A 61 15.62 -8.24 -7.39
C LEU A 61 15.61 -6.82 -7.95
N ARG A 62 15.77 -5.84 -7.07
CA ARG A 62 15.79 -4.43 -7.46
C ARG A 62 17.01 -4.24 -8.38
N SER A 63 16.77 -3.99 -9.67
CA SER A 63 17.83 -3.68 -10.62
C SER A 63 18.51 -2.37 -10.21
N ARG A 64 19.80 -2.23 -10.53
CA ARG A 64 20.44 -0.92 -10.44
C ARG A 64 19.74 0.01 -11.43
N LEU A 65 19.41 1.22 -10.99
CA LEU A 65 18.94 2.26 -11.90
C LEU A 65 20.02 2.52 -12.94
N THR A 66 19.61 2.57 -14.20
CA THR A 66 20.46 3.00 -15.31
C THR A 66 20.72 4.50 -15.20
N SER A 67 21.81 4.98 -15.81
CA SER A 67 22.08 6.41 -15.89
C SER A 67 20.94 7.19 -16.55
N GLN A 68 20.20 6.56 -17.49
CA GLN A 68 19.05 7.18 -18.15
C GLN A 68 17.85 7.33 -17.21
N GLU A 69 17.60 6.36 -16.33
CA GLU A 69 16.52 6.42 -15.33
C GLU A 69 16.84 7.45 -14.24
N ILE A 70 18.10 7.56 -13.82
CA ILE A 70 18.55 8.58 -12.88
C ILE A 70 18.34 9.99 -13.46
N ALA A 71 18.63 10.17 -14.75
CA ALA A 71 18.48 11.47 -15.42
C ALA A 71 17.01 11.90 -15.66
N ARG A 72 16.04 11.01 -15.44
CA ARG A 72 14.60 11.27 -15.60
C ARG A 72 13.88 11.58 -14.27
N GLY A 73 14.56 11.42 -13.14
CA GLY A 73 14.07 11.80 -11.81
C GLY A 73 14.42 13.24 -11.47
#